data_AF-A0A8I2C413-F1
#
_entry.id   AF-A0A8I2C413-F1
#
_cell.length_a   1.000
_cell.length_b   1.000
_cell.length_c   1.000
_cell.angle_alpha   90.00
_cell.angle_beta   90.00
_cell.angle_gamma   90.00
#
_symmetry.space_group_name_H-M   'P 1'
#
loop_
_entity.id
_entity.type
_entity.pdbx_description
1 polymer ?
#
loop_
_entity_poly.entity_id
_entity_poly.type
_entity_poly.pdbx_seq_one_letter_code
_entity_poly.pdbx_strand_id
1 'polypeptide(L)'
;MNQNLIIDRNPTTVAFLRCLPADVPRGSVAPPPGANVALLQTILEGSGVPPDKVTTVQFGTEEIERLAQDTTLDAYLAVGPLDSKITTAAIAATSRSRGAPKFLPVEASEAIALRHPRYEAEEIPGSIFSAKPAWPEDKIDTISVNHLILARKELSEAKAAAFYRQLFAVRDTITQRVAGAGRITKPDTEKEAEPSVHRGAAAVINGTERTFLDKYSDYFWFALLLLSGVGSAAAWLRRYLNRDERDDNTSYRNRILAVVTEVRGAASEQDLLASQREVDAIIAETLKCYDEGSIEQEDMTAFGLVLELFDHAVAERRATLLGGSVEARGSGPTIASRR
;
A
#
# COMPACT_ATOMS: atom_id res chain seq x y z
N MET A 1 15.93 -27.04 7.91
CA MET A 1 16.07 -28.51 7.94
C MET A 1 16.90 -28.89 9.15
N ASN A 2 16.24 -29.48 10.14
CA ASN A 2 16.90 -30.14 11.26
C ASN A 2 16.95 -31.62 10.93
N GLN A 3 18.10 -32.26 11.13
CA GLN A 3 18.33 -33.67 10.80
C GLN A 3 18.51 -34.48 12.08
N ASN A 4 18.03 -35.73 12.05
CA ASN A 4 18.04 -36.62 13.20
C ASN A 4 19.24 -37.53 13.22
N LEU A 5 19.87 -37.60 14.38
CA LEU A 5 21.03 -38.45 14.63
C LEU A 5 20.68 -39.40 15.77
N ILE A 6 20.55 -40.69 15.47
CA ILE A 6 20.36 -41.76 16.45
C ILE A 6 21.72 -42.45 16.61
N ILE A 7 22.12 -42.85 17.81
CA ILE A 7 23.37 -43.59 18.06
C ILE A 7 23.04 -44.80 18.95
N ASP A 8 23.37 -46.04 18.56
CA ASP A 8 23.09 -47.26 19.36
C ASP A 8 24.19 -48.35 19.24
N ARG A 9 24.25 -49.22 20.26
CA ARG A 9 25.06 -50.44 20.33
C ARG A 9 24.36 -51.74 20.81
N ASN A 10 23.06 -51.85 21.15
CA ASN A 10 22.49 -53.18 21.53
C ASN A 10 20.94 -53.31 21.53
N PRO A 11 20.33 -54.46 21.14
CA PRO A 11 18.91 -54.53 20.76
C PRO A 11 17.92 -54.94 21.87
N THR A 12 18.20 -54.76 23.16
CA THR A 12 17.34 -55.32 24.23
C THR A 12 16.84 -54.34 25.28
N THR A 13 17.37 -53.13 25.31
CA THR A 13 16.83 -52.01 26.08
C THR A 13 17.25 -50.77 25.31
N VAL A 14 16.30 -49.92 24.96
CA VAL A 14 16.62 -48.67 24.28
C VAL A 14 16.04 -47.56 25.12
N ALA A 15 16.88 -46.94 25.94
CA ALA A 15 16.56 -45.65 26.53
C ALA A 15 16.79 -44.56 25.48
N PHE A 16 15.75 -43.82 25.09
CA PHE A 16 15.87 -42.70 24.14
C PHE A 16 15.73 -41.35 24.82
N LEU A 17 16.53 -40.43 24.30
CA LEU A 17 16.79 -39.12 24.85
C LEU A 17 16.12 -38.00 24.04
N ARG A 18 15.63 -36.99 24.76
CA ARG A 18 15.22 -35.67 24.23
C ARG A 18 16.33 -34.98 23.44
N CYS A 19 15.96 -34.54 22.25
CA CYS A 19 16.71 -33.56 21.50
C CYS A 19 16.74 -32.22 22.21
N LEU A 20 17.95 -31.68 22.27
CA LEU A 20 18.27 -30.29 22.47
C LEU A 20 17.23 -29.41 21.71
N PRO A 21 16.56 -28.43 22.35
CA PRO A 21 16.03 -27.33 21.57
C PRO A 21 17.18 -26.83 20.70
N ALA A 22 16.91 -26.70 19.40
CA ALA A 22 17.77 -25.94 18.51
C ALA A 22 18.17 -24.64 19.21
N ASP A 23 19.32 -24.08 18.86
CA ASP A 23 19.82 -22.78 19.31
C ASP A 23 18.76 -21.70 19.02
N VAL A 24 17.79 -21.61 19.92
CA VAL A 24 16.58 -20.78 19.87
C VAL A 24 17.07 -19.48 20.52
N PRO A 25 17.48 -18.46 19.73
CA PRO A 25 17.85 -17.17 20.29
C PRO A 25 16.73 -16.67 21.20
N ARG A 26 17.08 -16.02 22.32
CA ARG A 26 16.13 -15.40 23.26
C ARG A 26 15.07 -14.63 22.46
N GLY A 27 13.85 -15.17 22.37
CA GLY A 27 12.75 -14.63 21.56
C GLY A 27 12.14 -15.58 20.51
N SER A 28 12.67 -16.78 20.31
CA SER A 28 12.04 -17.80 19.43
C SER A 28 11.14 -18.77 20.20
N VAL A 29 10.05 -19.20 19.56
CA VAL A 29 9.06 -20.13 20.14
C VAL A 29 9.70 -21.51 20.20
N ALA A 30 10.00 -21.99 21.41
CA ALA A 30 10.44 -23.36 21.62
C ALA A 30 9.36 -24.34 21.10
N PRO A 31 9.74 -25.50 20.52
CA PRO A 31 8.76 -26.51 20.13
C PRO A 31 7.89 -26.89 21.34
N PRO A 32 6.59 -27.20 21.12
CA PRO A 32 5.73 -27.67 22.21
C PRO A 32 6.38 -28.86 22.92
N PRO A 33 6.30 -28.94 24.26
CA PRO A 33 6.79 -30.10 24.99
C PRO A 33 6.12 -31.36 24.43
N GLY A 34 6.93 -32.30 23.91
CA GLY A 34 6.46 -33.56 23.31
C GLY A 34 6.65 -33.70 21.79
N ALA A 35 7.01 -32.65 21.04
CA ALA A 35 7.22 -32.76 19.59
C ALA A 35 8.31 -33.78 19.21
N ASN A 36 9.42 -33.79 19.95
CA ASN A 36 10.53 -34.73 19.73
C ASN A 36 10.14 -36.17 20.11
N VAL A 37 9.26 -36.34 21.10
CA VAL A 37 8.75 -37.65 21.52
C VAL A 37 7.81 -38.22 20.46
N ALA A 38 6.93 -37.40 19.89
CA ALA A 38 6.05 -37.80 18.80
C ALA A 38 6.85 -38.23 17.55
N LEU A 39 7.93 -37.51 17.24
CA LEU A 39 8.84 -37.89 16.14
C LEU A 39 9.54 -39.21 16.43
N LEU A 40 10.06 -39.39 17.65
CA LEU A 40 10.66 -40.66 18.06
C LEU A 40 9.66 -41.81 17.93
N GLN A 41 8.42 -41.64 18.40
CA GLN A 41 7.37 -42.64 18.25
C GLN A 41 7.10 -42.98 16.78
N THR A 42 7.07 -41.97 15.90
CA THR A 42 6.90 -42.21 14.45
C THR A 42 8.06 -43.03 13.87
N ILE A 43 9.30 -42.74 14.30
CA ILE A 43 10.49 -43.49 13.86
C ILE A 43 10.41 -44.93 14.35
N LEU A 44 10.09 -45.14 15.63
CA LEU A 44 9.97 -46.48 16.22
C LEU A 44 8.90 -47.31 15.51
N GLU A 45 7.73 -46.73 15.28
CA GLU A 45 6.64 -47.37 14.53
C GLU A 45 7.05 -47.70 13.09
N GLY A 46 7.73 -46.78 12.40
CA GLY A 46 8.23 -47.00 11.04
C GLY A 46 9.34 -48.06 10.97
N SER A 47 10.12 -48.21 12.03
CA SER A 47 11.14 -49.26 12.18
C SER A 47 10.58 -50.59 12.74
N GLY A 48 9.26 -50.67 13.03
CA GLY A 48 8.63 -51.88 13.56
C GLY A 48 8.92 -52.16 15.05
N VAL A 49 9.43 -51.17 15.79
CA VAL A 49 9.70 -51.26 17.22
C VAL A 49 8.50 -50.74 18.01
N PRO A 50 7.89 -51.53 18.91
CA PRO A 50 6.79 -51.07 19.74
C PRO A 50 7.25 -49.95 20.70
N PRO A 51 6.62 -48.76 20.68
CA PRO A 51 7.05 -47.63 21.52
C PRO A 51 6.95 -47.89 23.03
N ASP A 52 6.07 -48.80 23.45
CA ASP A 52 5.85 -49.23 24.84
C ASP A 52 7.02 -50.05 25.40
N LYS A 53 7.85 -50.63 24.55
CA LYS A 53 9.08 -51.34 24.95
C LYS A 53 10.26 -50.40 25.20
N VAL A 54 10.06 -49.12 24.95
CA VAL A 54 11.12 -48.11 24.91
C VAL A 54 10.90 -47.11 26.04
N THR A 55 11.82 -47.07 27.00
CA THR A 55 11.76 -46.09 28.08
C THR A 55 12.33 -44.77 27.58
N THR A 56 11.52 -43.70 27.54
CA THR A 56 11.97 -42.40 27.06
C THR A 56 12.26 -41.47 28.23
N VAL A 57 13.45 -40.84 28.25
CA VAL A 57 13.85 -39.88 29.27
C VAL A 57 14.22 -38.56 28.61
N GLN A 58 13.76 -37.45 29.20
CA GLN A 58 13.93 -36.11 28.63
C GLN A 58 14.99 -35.30 29.37
N PHE A 59 16.00 -34.81 28.65
CA PHE A 59 17.12 -34.02 29.17
C PHE A 59 17.19 -32.61 28.54
N GLY A 60 17.70 -31.65 29.29
CA GLY A 60 17.94 -30.27 28.84
C GLY A 60 19.24 -30.09 28.05
N THR A 61 19.44 -28.93 27.42
CA THR A 61 20.70 -28.59 26.73
C THR A 61 21.90 -28.45 27.65
N GLU A 62 21.65 -28.23 28.94
CA GLU A 62 22.69 -28.04 29.95
C GLU A 62 23.23 -29.37 30.49
N GLU A 63 22.55 -30.48 30.21
CA GLU A 63 22.83 -31.80 30.80
C GLU A 63 23.63 -32.73 29.88
N ILE A 64 24.23 -32.19 28.81
CA ILE A 64 24.95 -32.96 27.78
C ILE A 64 26.09 -33.80 28.37
N GLU A 65 26.82 -33.27 29.35
CA GLU A 65 27.93 -34.00 29.97
C GLU A 65 27.42 -35.17 30.82
N ARG A 66 26.35 -34.94 31.58
CA ARG A 66 25.71 -35.97 32.41
C ARG A 66 25.19 -37.11 31.54
N LEU A 67 24.55 -36.76 30.45
CA LEU A 67 24.03 -37.67 29.43
C LEU A 67 25.14 -38.49 28.78
N ALA A 68 26.25 -37.85 28.39
CA ALA A 68 27.40 -38.54 27.82
C ALA A 68 28.03 -39.56 28.80
N GLN A 69 27.88 -39.36 30.11
CA GLN A 69 28.44 -40.25 31.13
C GLN A 69 27.47 -41.32 31.64
N ASP A 70 26.16 -41.13 31.48
CA ASP A 70 25.13 -41.99 32.07
C ASP A 70 24.99 -43.36 31.38
N THR A 71 25.67 -44.37 31.89
CA THR A 71 25.68 -45.73 31.32
C THR A 71 24.32 -46.43 31.27
N THR A 72 23.26 -45.85 31.85
CA THR A 72 21.89 -46.36 31.72
C THR A 72 21.23 -45.97 30.39
N LEU A 73 21.83 -45.03 29.64
CA LEU A 73 21.32 -44.59 28.36
C LEU A 73 21.96 -45.37 27.22
N ASP A 74 21.15 -46.09 26.44
CA ASP A 74 21.59 -46.88 25.29
C ASP A 74 21.75 -46.02 24.02
N ALA A 75 20.84 -45.06 23.83
CA ALA A 75 20.79 -44.21 22.64
C ALA A 75 20.33 -42.78 22.94
N TYR A 76 20.66 -41.84 22.05
CA TYR A 76 20.05 -40.51 22.07
C TYR A 76 19.63 -40.06 20.68
N LEU A 77 18.54 -39.29 20.63
CA LEU A 77 18.06 -38.62 19.43
C LEU A 77 18.34 -37.12 19.56
N ALA A 78 18.92 -36.52 18.53
CA ALA A 78 19.08 -35.07 18.43
C ALA A 78 18.46 -34.55 17.12
N VAL A 79 17.44 -33.70 17.25
CA VAL A 79 16.76 -32.93 16.20
C VAL A 79 17.32 -31.52 16.24
N GLY A 80 18.20 -31.20 15.31
CA GLY A 80 18.78 -29.86 15.22
C GLY A 80 19.35 -29.59 13.85
N PRO A 81 19.68 -28.34 13.54
CA PRO A 81 20.38 -28.04 12.31
C PRO A 81 21.79 -28.65 12.37
N LEU A 82 22.34 -29.00 11.20
CA LEU A 82 23.62 -29.70 11.08
C LEU A 82 24.81 -28.90 11.63
N ASP A 83 24.72 -27.59 11.62
CA ASP A 83 25.71 -26.63 12.13
C ASP A 83 25.50 -26.29 13.63
N SER A 84 24.64 -27.05 14.33
CA SER A 84 24.38 -26.85 15.76
C SER A 84 25.62 -27.16 16.60
N LYS A 85 26.16 -26.13 17.25
CA LYS A 85 27.25 -26.27 18.24
C LYS A 85 26.91 -27.22 19.37
N ILE A 86 25.62 -27.30 19.72
CA ILE A 86 25.13 -28.13 20.81
C ILE A 86 25.18 -29.62 20.41
N THR A 87 24.81 -29.94 19.17
CA THR A 87 24.92 -31.30 18.62
C THR A 87 26.38 -31.73 18.49
N THR A 88 27.26 -30.86 17.97
CA THR A 88 28.70 -31.12 17.93
C THR A 88 29.30 -31.32 19.31
N ALA A 89 28.91 -30.50 20.30
CA ALA A 89 29.35 -30.63 21.68
C ALA A 89 28.90 -31.96 22.32
N ALA A 90 27.67 -32.40 22.03
CA ALA A 90 27.15 -33.68 22.49
C ALA A 90 27.92 -34.87 21.88
N ILE A 91 28.16 -34.86 20.57
CA ILE A 91 28.97 -35.89 19.89
C ILE A 91 30.38 -35.94 20.48
N ALA A 92 31.01 -34.78 20.70
CA ALA A 92 32.34 -34.69 21.31
C ALA A 92 32.35 -35.19 22.77
N ALA A 93 31.34 -34.83 23.56
CA ALA A 93 31.21 -35.28 24.95
C ALA A 93 31.03 -36.80 25.04
N THR A 94 30.17 -37.37 24.20
CA THR A 94 29.99 -38.83 24.07
C THR A 94 31.27 -39.50 23.63
N SER A 95 31.97 -38.93 22.65
CA SER A 95 33.24 -39.49 22.17
C SER A 95 34.31 -39.57 23.26
N ARG A 96 34.44 -38.51 24.08
CA ARG A 96 35.38 -38.47 25.20
C ARG A 96 35.03 -39.47 26.31
N SER A 97 33.73 -39.66 26.57
CA SER A 97 33.26 -40.44 27.73
C SER A 97 33.09 -41.92 27.41
N ARG A 98 32.66 -42.27 26.20
CA ARG A 98 32.28 -43.64 25.79
C ARG A 98 32.96 -44.16 24.53
N GLY A 99 33.84 -43.37 23.90
CA GLY A 99 34.50 -43.73 22.65
C GLY A 99 33.68 -43.39 21.40
N ALA A 100 34.10 -43.89 20.23
CA ALA A 100 33.54 -43.48 18.94
C ALA A 100 32.01 -43.68 18.86
N PRO A 101 31.23 -42.60 18.63
CA PRO A 101 29.78 -42.71 18.49
C PRO A 101 29.42 -43.42 17.19
N LYS A 102 28.49 -44.38 17.26
CA LYS A 102 27.95 -45.08 16.08
C LYS A 102 26.61 -44.47 15.70
N PHE A 103 26.51 -43.87 14.53
CA PHE A 103 25.27 -43.30 14.05
C PHE A 103 24.36 -44.37 13.41
N LEU A 104 23.06 -44.32 13.68
CA LEU A 104 22.05 -45.22 13.15
C LEU A 104 21.25 -44.51 12.05
N PRO A 105 21.11 -45.15 10.87
CA PRO A 105 20.21 -44.69 9.83
C PRO A 105 18.75 -44.95 10.21
N VAL A 106 17.87 -44.10 9.69
CA VAL A 106 16.42 -44.34 9.67
C VAL A 106 16.07 -44.89 8.30
N GLU A 107 16.21 -46.20 8.12
CA GLU A 107 15.95 -46.89 6.83
C GLU A 107 14.50 -46.67 6.32
N ALA A 108 13.55 -46.46 7.25
CA ALA A 108 12.17 -46.18 6.93
C ALA A 108 11.88 -44.70 6.60
N SER A 109 12.91 -43.86 6.37
CA SER A 109 12.78 -42.42 6.17
C SER A 109 11.81 -42.06 5.04
N GLU A 110 11.95 -42.70 3.87
CA GLU A 110 11.07 -42.49 2.72
C GLU A 110 9.62 -42.93 3.00
N ALA A 111 9.45 -44.10 3.64
CA ALA A 111 8.13 -44.62 3.99
C ALA A 111 7.42 -43.73 5.02
N ILE A 112 8.17 -43.18 5.97
CA ILE A 112 7.66 -42.25 6.98
C ILE A 112 7.27 -40.92 6.32
N ALA A 113 8.08 -40.38 5.40
CA ALA A 113 7.76 -39.16 4.67
C ALA A 113 6.48 -39.30 3.83
N LEU A 114 6.27 -40.45 3.20
CA LEU A 114 5.04 -40.74 2.43
C LEU A 114 3.79 -40.83 3.33
N ARG A 115 3.91 -41.36 4.55
CA ARG A 115 2.79 -41.50 5.50
C ARG A 115 2.50 -40.24 6.29
N HIS A 116 3.52 -39.41 6.50
CA HIS A 116 3.46 -38.24 7.36
C HIS A 116 3.98 -37.01 6.60
N PRO A 117 3.10 -36.24 5.93
CA PRO A 117 3.48 -35.08 5.11
C PRO A 117 4.27 -33.97 5.80
N ARG A 118 4.39 -34.03 7.13
CA ARG A 118 5.16 -33.08 7.94
C ARG A 118 6.67 -33.41 8.00
N TYR A 119 7.05 -34.57 7.49
CA TYR A 119 8.40 -35.13 7.53
C TYR A 119 8.92 -35.31 6.11
N GLU A 120 10.20 -35.04 5.90
CA GLU A 120 10.88 -35.23 4.62
C GLU A 120 12.06 -36.18 4.80
N ALA A 121 12.28 -37.09 3.85
CA ALA A 121 13.48 -37.91 3.83
C ALA A 121 14.68 -37.05 3.42
N GLU A 122 15.76 -37.08 4.19
CA GLU A 122 17.00 -36.33 3.90
C GLU A 122 18.21 -37.20 4.25
N GLU A 123 19.31 -37.02 3.52
CA GLU A 123 20.59 -37.68 3.81
C GLU A 123 21.49 -36.75 4.64
N ILE A 124 22.12 -37.29 5.68
CA ILE A 124 23.23 -36.63 6.39
C ILE A 124 24.53 -36.96 5.67
N PRO A 125 25.28 -35.97 5.14
CA PRO A 125 26.59 -36.23 4.54
C PRO A 125 27.60 -36.73 5.58
N GLY A 126 28.45 -37.66 5.17
CA GLY A 126 29.61 -38.08 5.98
C GLY A 126 30.53 -36.89 6.32
N SER A 127 31.23 -36.99 7.45
CA SER A 127 32.17 -35.98 7.96
C SER A 127 31.59 -34.59 8.26
N ILE A 128 30.26 -34.43 8.34
CA ILE A 128 29.64 -33.12 8.57
C ILE A 128 29.93 -32.56 9.98
N PHE A 129 30.05 -33.43 11.00
CA PHE A 129 30.26 -33.00 12.39
C PHE A 129 31.74 -32.94 12.78
N SER A 130 32.57 -33.80 12.18
CA SER A 130 34.01 -33.84 12.39
C SER A 130 34.70 -34.47 11.18
N ALA A 131 35.85 -33.91 10.79
CA ALA A 131 36.65 -34.43 9.68
C ALA A 131 37.64 -35.52 10.13
N LYS A 132 38.10 -35.51 11.39
CA LYS A 132 39.03 -36.50 11.96
C LYS A 132 38.77 -36.71 13.47
N PRO A 133 38.16 -37.84 13.86
CA PRO A 133 37.60 -38.90 13.00
C PRO A 133 36.46 -38.36 12.14
N ALA A 134 36.27 -38.95 10.96
CA ALA A 134 35.16 -38.63 10.05
C ALA A 134 33.84 -39.04 10.71
N TRP A 135 33.03 -38.06 11.12
CA TRP A 135 31.73 -38.30 11.75
C TRP A 135 30.61 -37.56 11.03
N PRO A 136 29.60 -38.28 10.52
CA PRO A 136 29.53 -39.74 10.37
C PRO A 136 30.59 -40.30 9.40
N GLU A 137 30.89 -41.60 9.45
CA GLU A 137 31.88 -42.22 8.54
C GLU A 137 31.36 -42.23 7.09
N ASP A 138 30.10 -42.65 6.92
CA ASP A 138 29.39 -42.69 5.64
C ASP A 138 28.13 -41.80 5.67
N LYS A 139 27.46 -41.68 4.53
CA LYS A 139 26.14 -41.04 4.46
C LYS A 139 25.12 -41.82 5.28
N ILE A 140 24.18 -41.10 5.90
CA ILE A 140 23.15 -41.70 6.75
C ILE A 140 21.79 -41.16 6.36
N ASP A 141 20.89 -42.07 6.03
CA ASP A 141 19.50 -41.72 5.74
C ASP A 141 18.78 -41.34 7.02
N THR A 142 18.10 -40.21 7.00
CA THR A 142 17.38 -39.68 8.16
C THR A 142 16.09 -39.01 7.73
N ILE A 143 15.35 -38.53 8.73
CA ILE A 143 14.17 -37.71 8.55
C ILE A 143 14.52 -36.29 8.95
N SER A 144 14.10 -35.34 8.12
CA SER A 144 14.20 -33.93 8.39
C SER A 144 12.83 -33.32 8.76
N VAL A 145 12.89 -32.26 9.56
CA VAL A 145 11.73 -31.47 9.95
C VAL A 145 11.87 -30.02 9.47
N ASN A 146 10.77 -29.50 8.93
CA ASN A 146 10.66 -28.11 8.49
C ASN A 146 10.08 -27.23 9.59
N HIS A 147 10.78 -26.14 9.90
CA HIS A 147 10.33 -25.14 10.86
C HIS A 147 9.63 -24.03 10.08
N LEU A 148 8.31 -23.93 10.25
CA LEU A 148 7.49 -22.97 9.53
C LEU A 148 7.17 -21.76 10.42
N ILE A 149 7.30 -20.56 9.85
CA ILE A 149 6.81 -19.34 10.49
C ILE A 149 5.36 -19.15 10.07
N LEU A 150 4.44 -19.41 11.00
CA LEU A 150 3.00 -19.33 10.76
C LEU A 150 2.45 -17.97 11.19
N ALA A 151 1.51 -17.46 10.40
CA ALA A 151 0.73 -16.27 10.70
C ALA A 151 -0.77 -16.59 10.66
N ARG A 152 -1.57 -15.84 11.42
CA ARG A 152 -3.03 -15.93 11.34
C ARG A 152 -3.51 -15.50 9.95
N LYS A 153 -4.56 -16.16 9.46
CA LYS A 153 -5.15 -15.89 8.13
C LYS A 153 -5.67 -14.46 8.00
N GLU A 154 -6.08 -13.86 9.11
CA GLU A 154 -6.66 -12.51 9.19
C GLU A 154 -5.58 -11.41 9.22
N LEU A 155 -4.29 -11.77 9.21
CA LEU A 155 -3.21 -10.79 9.16
C LEU A 155 -3.31 -10.01 7.84
N SER A 156 -3.24 -8.69 7.91
CA SER A 156 -3.32 -7.86 6.70
C SER A 156 -2.20 -8.23 5.72
N GLU A 157 -2.54 -8.40 4.44
CA GLU A 157 -1.60 -8.76 3.38
C GLU A 157 -0.38 -7.82 3.35
N ALA A 158 -0.57 -6.52 3.54
CA ALA A 158 0.51 -5.53 3.59
C ALA A 158 1.51 -5.78 4.74
N LYS A 159 1.04 -6.13 5.95
CA LYS A 159 1.92 -6.44 7.09
C LYS A 159 2.66 -7.76 6.86
N ALA A 160 2.00 -8.77 6.32
CA ALA A 160 2.63 -10.04 5.99
C ALA A 160 3.71 -9.88 4.91
N ALA A 161 3.43 -9.10 3.86
CA ALA A 161 4.37 -8.73 2.82
C ALA A 161 5.58 -7.95 3.37
N ALA A 162 5.32 -6.95 4.22
CA ALA A 162 6.36 -6.15 4.85
C ALA A 162 7.26 -7.01 5.77
N PHE A 163 6.66 -7.89 6.59
CA PHE A 163 7.40 -8.84 7.42
C PHE A 163 8.28 -9.76 6.57
N TYR A 164 7.73 -10.33 5.50
CA TYR A 164 8.49 -11.19 4.59
C TYR A 164 9.69 -10.46 3.99
N ARG A 165 9.50 -9.22 3.49
CA ARG A 165 10.59 -8.38 2.97
C ARG A 165 11.66 -8.10 4.02
N GLN A 166 11.24 -7.71 5.23
CA GLN A 166 12.15 -7.41 6.33
C GLN A 166 12.95 -8.65 6.75
N LEU A 167 12.30 -9.81 6.87
CA LEU A 167 12.94 -11.07 7.23
C LEU A 167 14.07 -11.42 6.27
N PHE A 168 13.82 -11.35 4.96
CA PHE A 168 14.84 -11.63 3.95
C PHE A 168 15.90 -10.53 3.84
N ALA A 169 15.54 -9.27 4.13
CA ALA A 169 16.51 -8.16 4.16
C ALA A 169 17.54 -8.30 5.28
N VAL A 170 17.15 -8.88 6.43
CA VAL A 170 18.06 -9.12 7.57
C VAL A 170 18.59 -10.56 7.62
N ARG A 171 18.40 -11.36 6.56
CA ARG A 171 18.77 -12.78 6.51
C ARG A 171 20.23 -13.01 6.90
N ASP A 172 21.15 -12.19 6.41
CA ASP A 172 22.58 -12.35 6.68
C ASP A 172 22.88 -12.16 8.17
N THR A 173 22.23 -11.18 8.80
CA THR A 173 22.34 -10.94 10.25
C THR A 173 21.75 -12.09 11.07
N ILE A 174 20.64 -12.68 10.61
CA ILE A 174 20.04 -13.86 11.28
C ILE A 174 20.96 -15.07 11.12
N THR A 175 21.51 -15.29 9.93
CA THR A 175 22.42 -16.41 9.61
C THR A 175 23.67 -16.39 10.49
N GLN A 176 24.15 -15.21 10.87
CA GLN A 176 25.30 -15.07 11.78
C GLN A 176 24.97 -15.40 13.24
N ARG A 177 23.70 -15.32 13.65
CA ARG A 177 23.28 -15.44 15.05
C ARG A 177 22.56 -16.74 15.37
N VAL A 178 21.99 -17.40 14.38
CA VAL A 178 21.10 -18.56 14.56
C VAL A 178 21.63 -19.71 13.71
N ALA A 179 22.04 -20.81 14.35
CA ALA A 179 22.39 -22.03 13.65
C ALA A 179 21.21 -22.50 12.78
N GLY A 180 21.49 -22.92 11.54
CA GLY A 180 20.47 -23.36 10.59
C GLY A 180 19.74 -22.24 9.84
N ALA A 181 19.91 -20.96 10.21
CA ALA A 181 19.27 -19.85 9.48
C ALA A 181 19.84 -19.62 8.06
N GLY A 182 21.03 -20.17 7.77
CA GLY A 182 21.56 -20.19 6.40
C GLY A 182 20.67 -20.98 5.42
N ARG A 183 19.89 -21.95 5.92
CA ARG A 183 18.94 -22.78 5.16
C ARG A 183 17.50 -22.26 5.21
N ILE A 184 17.29 -20.96 5.48
CA ILE A 184 15.97 -20.34 5.30
C ILE A 184 15.64 -20.33 3.81
N THR A 185 14.68 -21.16 3.42
CA THR A 185 14.18 -21.27 2.04
C THR A 185 12.84 -20.53 1.91
N LYS A 186 12.55 -20.01 0.71
CA LYS A 186 11.23 -19.46 0.42
C LYS A 186 10.19 -20.59 0.54
N PRO A 187 9.02 -20.34 1.17
CA PRO A 187 7.97 -21.35 1.20
C PRO A 187 7.49 -21.61 -0.22
N ASP A 188 7.15 -22.87 -0.50
CA ASP A 188 6.58 -23.25 -1.78
C ASP A 188 5.22 -22.57 -1.96
N THR A 189 5.03 -21.86 -3.07
CA THR A 189 3.79 -21.14 -3.40
C THR A 189 2.81 -21.96 -4.21
N GLU A 190 3.13 -23.22 -4.51
CA GLU A 190 2.21 -24.13 -5.16
C GLU A 190 0.93 -24.36 -4.33
N LYS A 191 -0.20 -24.48 -5.02
CA LYS A 191 -1.55 -24.47 -4.44
C LYS A 191 -1.86 -25.66 -3.50
N GLU A 192 -0.99 -26.65 -3.43
CA GLU A 192 -1.17 -27.88 -2.66
C GLU A 192 -0.23 -28.01 -1.45
N ALA A 193 0.57 -26.98 -1.15
CA ALA A 193 1.39 -26.97 0.06
C ALA A 193 0.52 -26.77 1.31
N GLU A 194 0.38 -27.82 2.14
CA GLU A 194 -0.13 -27.70 3.50
C GLU A 194 1.06 -27.44 4.46
N PRO A 195 1.09 -26.34 5.22
CA PRO A 195 0.10 -25.26 5.35
C PRO A 195 0.18 -24.20 4.24
N SER A 196 -0.98 -23.70 3.80
CA SER A 196 -1.10 -22.69 2.73
C SER A 196 -0.35 -21.39 3.04
N VAL A 197 0.39 -20.87 2.06
CA VAL A 197 1.14 -19.62 2.18
C VAL A 197 0.21 -18.41 2.33
N HIS A 198 0.51 -17.55 3.29
CA HIS A 198 -0.24 -16.32 3.52
C HIS A 198 -0.25 -15.42 2.27
N ARG A 199 -1.43 -14.94 1.84
CA ARG A 199 -1.60 -14.17 0.59
C ARG A 199 -0.61 -13.02 0.42
N GLY A 200 -0.35 -12.27 1.48
CA GLY A 200 0.65 -11.19 1.47
C GLY A 200 2.09 -11.65 1.21
N ALA A 201 2.51 -12.81 1.75
CA ALA A 201 3.84 -13.36 1.48
C ALA A 201 3.91 -13.97 0.06
N ALA A 202 2.85 -14.67 -0.37
CA ALA A 202 2.72 -15.19 -1.72
C ALA A 202 2.77 -14.07 -2.78
N ALA A 203 2.17 -12.90 -2.50
CA ALA A 203 2.22 -11.73 -3.39
C ALA A 203 3.65 -11.21 -3.60
N VAL A 204 4.47 -11.20 -2.54
CA VAL A 204 5.89 -10.80 -2.63
C VAL A 204 6.70 -11.85 -3.40
N ILE A 205 6.45 -13.14 -3.16
CA ILE A 205 7.16 -14.24 -3.85
C ILE A 205 6.84 -14.26 -5.34
N ASN A 206 5.56 -14.11 -5.69
CA ASN A 206 5.06 -14.17 -7.08
C ASN A 206 5.22 -12.85 -7.84
N GLY A 207 5.78 -11.80 -7.22
CA GLY A 207 5.93 -10.48 -7.85
C GLY A 207 4.60 -9.79 -8.16
N THR A 208 3.49 -10.21 -7.55
CA THR A 208 2.13 -9.70 -7.77
C THR A 208 1.69 -8.73 -6.68
N GLU A 209 2.65 -8.14 -5.93
CA GLU A 209 2.35 -7.10 -4.94
C GLU A 209 1.70 -5.90 -5.66
N ARG A 210 0.38 -5.78 -5.56
CA ARG A 210 -0.32 -4.58 -6.02
C ARG A 210 0.23 -3.40 -5.25
N THR A 211 0.91 -2.50 -5.96
CA THR A 211 1.43 -1.27 -5.37
C THR A 211 0.29 -0.44 -4.79
N PHE A 212 0.57 0.40 -3.79
CA PHE A 212 -0.45 1.26 -3.16
C PHE A 212 -1.27 2.03 -4.21
N LEU A 213 -0.61 2.53 -5.25
CA LEU A 213 -1.26 3.22 -6.37
C LEU A 213 -2.20 2.31 -7.16
N ASP A 214 -1.81 1.07 -7.45
CA ASP A 214 -2.66 0.10 -8.15
C ASP A 214 -3.92 -0.26 -7.35
N LYS A 215 -3.82 -0.33 -6.02
CA LYS A 215 -4.96 -0.63 -5.14
C LYS A 215 -5.95 0.53 -4.99
N TYR A 216 -5.47 1.77 -5.04
CA TYR A 216 -6.30 2.97 -4.81
C TYR A 216 -6.61 3.77 -6.08
N SER A 217 -6.10 3.36 -7.26
CA SER A 217 -6.32 4.02 -8.55
C SER A 217 -7.80 4.30 -8.81
N ASP A 218 -8.67 3.31 -8.58
CA ASP A 218 -10.11 3.44 -8.80
C ASP A 218 -10.72 4.54 -7.91
N TYR A 219 -10.30 4.64 -6.65
CA TYR A 219 -10.77 5.67 -5.72
C TYR A 219 -10.30 7.06 -6.12
N PHE A 220 -9.07 7.19 -6.64
CA PHE A 220 -8.57 8.47 -7.17
C PHE A 220 -9.40 8.93 -8.37
N TRP A 221 -9.75 8.02 -9.29
CA TRP A 221 -10.61 8.34 -10.42
C TRP A 221 -12.01 8.76 -9.99
N PHE A 222 -12.62 8.05 -9.03
CA PHE A 222 -13.91 8.46 -8.47
C PHE A 222 -13.85 9.82 -7.78
N ALA A 223 -12.79 10.10 -7.02
CA ALA A 223 -12.60 11.40 -6.38
C ALA A 223 -12.47 12.53 -7.40
N LEU A 224 -11.72 12.31 -8.50
CA LEU A 224 -11.55 13.29 -9.56
C LEU A 224 -12.87 13.55 -10.31
N LEU A 225 -13.64 12.50 -10.61
CA LEU A 225 -14.97 12.60 -11.22
C LEU A 225 -15.96 13.34 -10.32
N LEU A 226 -15.97 13.02 -9.03
CA LEU A 226 -16.84 13.67 -8.06
C LEU A 226 -16.49 15.15 -7.91
N LEU A 227 -15.21 15.50 -7.84
CA LEU A 227 -14.75 16.89 -7.76
C LEU A 227 -15.14 17.69 -9.01
N SER A 228 -15.08 17.08 -10.19
CA SER A 228 -15.54 17.68 -11.45
C SER A 228 -17.06 17.93 -11.45
N GLY A 229 -17.83 16.95 -10.98
CA GLY A 229 -19.28 17.09 -10.81
C GLY A 229 -19.67 18.20 -9.83
N VAL A 230 -18.99 18.26 -8.69
CA VAL A 230 -19.19 19.31 -7.67
C VAL A 230 -18.82 20.69 -8.23
N GLY A 231 -17.71 20.80 -8.97
CA GLY A 231 -17.31 22.05 -9.62
C GLY A 231 -18.37 22.55 -10.61
N SER A 232 -18.94 21.65 -11.40
CA SER A 232 -20.01 21.98 -12.35
C SER A 232 -21.30 22.42 -11.64
N ALA A 233 -21.69 21.73 -10.56
CA ALA A 233 -22.85 22.11 -9.75
C ALA A 233 -22.65 23.45 -9.04
N ALA A 234 -21.43 23.72 -8.52
CA ALA A 234 -21.09 24.98 -7.88
C ALA A 234 -21.13 26.15 -8.89
N ALA A 235 -20.61 25.95 -10.10
CA ALA A 235 -20.68 26.95 -11.17
C ALA A 235 -22.13 27.23 -11.59
N TRP A 236 -22.95 26.19 -11.73
CA TRP A 236 -24.38 26.32 -12.02
C TRP A 236 -25.12 27.07 -10.91
N LEU A 237 -24.86 26.75 -9.65
CA LEU A 237 -25.49 27.40 -8.50
C LEU A 237 -25.08 28.87 -8.38
N ARG A 238 -23.81 29.19 -8.60
CA ARG A 238 -23.34 30.60 -8.66
C ARG A 238 -24.06 31.37 -9.75
N ARG A 239 -24.20 30.79 -10.94
CA ARG A 239 -24.94 31.41 -12.05
C ARG A 239 -26.42 31.61 -11.75
N TYR A 240 -27.03 30.68 -11.00
CA TYR A 240 -28.43 30.79 -10.60
C TYR A 240 -28.65 31.92 -9.58
N LEU A 241 -27.75 32.07 -8.60
CA LEU A 241 -27.85 33.12 -7.58
C LEU A 241 -27.58 34.53 -8.14
N ASN A 242 -26.60 34.68 -9.04
CA ASN A 242 -26.26 35.98 -9.64
C ASN A 242 -27.22 36.39 -10.79
N ARG A 243 -28.37 35.72 -10.94
CA ARG A 243 -29.32 36.03 -12.02
C ARG A 243 -30.06 37.36 -11.78
N ASP A 244 -30.32 37.72 -10.52
CA ASP A 244 -31.02 38.98 -10.17
C ASP A 244 -30.16 40.22 -10.48
N GLU A 245 -28.84 40.17 -10.24
CA GLU A 245 -27.92 41.29 -10.53
C GLU A 245 -27.79 41.58 -12.04
N ARG A 246 -27.99 40.58 -12.91
CA ARG A 246 -27.95 40.75 -14.37
C ARG A 246 -29.18 41.46 -14.93
N ASP A 247 -30.35 41.30 -14.32
CA ASP A 247 -31.56 42.02 -14.73
C ASP A 247 -31.42 43.52 -14.41
N ASP A 248 -30.82 43.87 -13.27
CA ASP A 248 -30.48 45.26 -12.92
C ASP A 248 -29.43 45.86 -13.89
N ASN A 249 -28.41 45.09 -14.28
CA ASN A 249 -27.40 45.56 -15.24
C ASN A 249 -27.98 45.86 -16.64
N THR A 250 -28.99 45.10 -17.06
CA THR A 250 -29.73 45.33 -18.32
C THR A 250 -30.53 46.64 -18.28
N SER A 251 -30.92 47.10 -17.09
CA SER A 251 -31.66 48.36 -16.88
C SER A 251 -30.87 49.60 -17.32
N TYR A 252 -29.55 49.65 -17.09
CA TYR A 252 -28.73 50.83 -17.44
C TYR A 252 -28.64 51.06 -18.95
N ARG A 253 -28.53 50.01 -19.76
CA ARG A 253 -28.53 50.11 -21.24
C ARG A 253 -29.86 50.64 -21.75
N ASN A 254 -30.97 50.14 -21.19
CA ASN A 254 -32.31 50.58 -21.58
C ASN A 254 -32.57 52.05 -21.21
N ARG A 255 -32.01 52.52 -20.08
CA ARG A 255 -32.07 53.93 -19.69
C ARG A 255 -31.34 54.84 -20.67
N ILE A 256 -30.12 54.50 -21.10
CA ILE A 256 -29.41 55.31 -22.11
C ILE A 256 -30.13 55.26 -23.46
N LEU A 257 -30.64 54.11 -23.90
CA LEU A 257 -31.43 54.02 -25.14
C LEU A 257 -32.70 54.91 -25.10
N ALA A 258 -33.32 55.07 -23.93
CA ALA A 258 -34.43 55.99 -23.75
C ALA A 258 -33.97 57.46 -23.95
N VAL A 259 -32.85 57.85 -23.34
CA VAL A 259 -32.27 59.20 -23.50
C VAL A 259 -31.81 59.46 -24.95
N VAL A 260 -31.26 58.46 -25.64
CA VAL A 260 -30.93 58.54 -27.09
C VAL A 260 -32.16 58.82 -27.95
N THR A 261 -33.32 58.29 -27.56
CA THR A 261 -34.58 58.53 -28.26
C THR A 261 -35.09 59.95 -28.01
N GLU A 262 -34.91 60.46 -26.79
CA GLU A 262 -35.27 61.83 -26.40
C GLU A 262 -34.38 62.89 -27.08
N VAL A 263 -33.07 62.65 -27.16
CA VAL A 263 -32.11 63.54 -27.85
C VAL A 263 -32.46 63.73 -29.33
N ARG A 264 -32.95 62.70 -30.01
CA ARG A 264 -33.39 62.81 -31.41
C ARG A 264 -34.59 63.75 -31.59
N GLY A 265 -35.40 63.98 -30.55
CA GLY A 265 -36.54 64.89 -30.55
C GLY A 265 -36.28 66.30 -30.00
N ALA A 266 -35.09 66.57 -29.45
CA ALA A 266 -34.79 67.80 -28.71
C ALA A 266 -34.90 69.07 -29.59
N ALA A 267 -35.62 70.10 -29.12
CA ALA A 267 -35.91 71.32 -29.90
C ALA A 267 -34.92 72.47 -29.65
N SER A 268 -34.13 72.41 -28.57
CA SER A 268 -33.18 73.45 -28.19
C SER A 268 -31.84 72.90 -27.72
N GLU A 269 -30.80 73.75 -27.74
CA GLU A 269 -29.48 73.41 -27.22
C GLU A 269 -29.46 73.20 -25.69
N GLN A 270 -30.42 73.80 -24.97
CA GLN A 270 -30.57 73.60 -23.53
C GLN A 270 -31.07 72.18 -23.19
N ASP A 271 -31.93 71.62 -24.04
CA ASP A 271 -32.42 70.24 -23.87
C ASP A 271 -31.30 69.21 -24.08
N LEU A 272 -30.41 69.46 -25.05
CA LEU A 272 -29.23 68.60 -25.29
C LEU A 272 -28.26 68.62 -24.10
N LEU A 273 -28.04 69.79 -23.47
CA LEU A 273 -27.20 69.88 -22.27
C LEU A 273 -27.83 69.19 -21.05
N ALA A 274 -29.17 69.16 -20.96
CA ALA A 274 -29.86 68.42 -19.92
C ALA A 274 -29.69 66.90 -20.10
N SER A 275 -29.90 66.39 -21.31
CA SER A 275 -29.67 64.98 -21.63
C SER A 275 -28.22 64.55 -21.44
N GLN A 276 -27.25 65.43 -21.75
CA GLN A 276 -25.83 65.14 -21.52
C GLN A 276 -25.52 64.95 -20.03
N ARG A 277 -26.07 65.80 -19.14
CA ARG A 277 -25.89 65.65 -17.69
C ARG A 277 -26.54 64.37 -17.13
N GLU A 278 -27.65 63.95 -17.73
CA GLU A 278 -28.31 62.70 -17.34
C GLU A 278 -27.45 61.48 -17.71
N VAL A 279 -26.86 61.47 -18.91
CA VAL A 279 -25.93 60.41 -19.31
C VAL A 279 -24.67 60.42 -18.46
N ASP A 280 -24.10 61.58 -18.13
CA ASP A 280 -22.94 61.69 -17.24
C ASP A 280 -23.23 61.08 -15.85
N ALA A 281 -24.44 61.29 -15.31
CA ALA A 281 -24.85 60.69 -14.05
C ALA A 281 -25.00 59.15 -14.15
N ILE A 282 -25.50 58.64 -15.27
CA ILE A 282 -25.59 57.19 -15.52
C ILE A 282 -24.19 56.56 -15.65
N ILE A 283 -23.25 57.25 -16.31
CA ILE A 283 -21.86 56.80 -16.44
C ILE A 283 -21.20 56.69 -15.06
N ALA A 284 -21.36 57.70 -14.21
CA ALA A 284 -20.76 57.70 -12.87
C ALA A 284 -21.26 56.53 -12.00
N GLU A 285 -22.57 56.24 -12.03
CA GLU A 285 -23.14 55.11 -11.28
C GLU A 285 -22.70 53.75 -11.85
N THR A 286 -22.62 53.64 -13.17
CA THR A 286 -22.21 52.41 -13.85
C THR A 286 -20.74 52.07 -13.55
N LEU A 287 -19.85 53.07 -13.55
CA LEU A 287 -18.43 52.88 -13.19
C LEU A 287 -18.26 52.46 -11.73
N LYS A 288 -19.04 53.05 -10.81
CA LYS A 288 -19.03 52.66 -9.41
C LYS A 288 -19.45 51.20 -9.21
N CYS A 289 -20.49 50.75 -9.91
CA CYS A 289 -20.94 49.36 -9.87
C CYS A 289 -19.91 48.37 -10.49
N TYR A 290 -19.11 48.82 -11.46
CA TYR A 290 -18.01 48.04 -12.01
C TYR A 290 -16.87 47.85 -11.01
N ASP A 291 -16.47 48.93 -10.33
CA ASP A 291 -15.42 48.90 -9.31
C ASP A 291 -15.82 48.02 -8.10
N GLU A 292 -17.11 47.93 -7.79
CA GLU A 292 -17.68 47.05 -6.76
C GLU A 292 -17.77 45.57 -7.20
N GLY A 293 -17.48 45.26 -8.48
CA GLY A 293 -17.46 43.91 -9.03
C GLY A 293 -18.84 43.34 -9.40
N SER A 294 -19.88 44.19 -9.37
CA SER A 294 -21.26 43.83 -9.69
C SER A 294 -21.54 43.75 -11.19
N ILE A 295 -20.63 44.28 -12.03
CA ILE A 295 -20.76 44.29 -13.50
C ILE A 295 -19.61 43.49 -14.14
N GLU A 296 -19.96 42.56 -15.03
CA GLU A 296 -18.98 41.77 -15.79
C GLU A 296 -18.35 42.58 -16.94
N GLN A 297 -17.13 42.23 -17.34
CA GLN A 297 -16.39 42.91 -18.40
C GLN A 297 -17.13 42.90 -19.76
N GLU A 298 -17.84 41.81 -20.07
CA GLU A 298 -18.68 41.72 -21.27
C GLU A 298 -19.77 42.80 -21.25
N ASP A 299 -20.33 43.08 -20.08
CA ASP A 299 -21.43 44.02 -19.97
C ASP A 299 -21.00 45.49 -20.14
N MET A 300 -19.76 45.80 -19.76
CA MET A 300 -19.10 47.10 -20.00
C MET A 300 -18.86 47.37 -21.48
N THR A 301 -18.50 46.35 -22.26
CA THR A 301 -18.28 46.53 -23.71
C THR A 301 -19.58 46.92 -24.43
N ALA A 302 -20.69 46.28 -24.06
CA ALA A 302 -22.01 46.62 -24.60
C ALA A 302 -22.52 47.99 -24.12
N PHE A 303 -22.17 48.43 -22.91
CA PHE A 303 -22.46 49.80 -22.43
C PHE A 303 -21.72 50.87 -23.27
N GLY A 304 -20.44 50.64 -23.58
CA GLY A 304 -19.64 51.53 -24.42
C GLY A 304 -20.25 51.76 -25.82
N LEU A 305 -20.78 50.71 -26.45
CA LEU A 305 -21.45 50.81 -27.75
C LEU A 305 -22.69 51.71 -27.73
N VAL A 306 -23.46 51.69 -26.64
CA VAL A 306 -24.67 52.53 -26.52
C VAL A 306 -24.29 53.98 -26.25
N LEU A 307 -23.19 54.23 -25.52
CA LEU A 307 -22.66 55.58 -25.31
C LEU A 307 -22.14 56.20 -26.62
N GLU A 308 -21.42 55.43 -27.44
CA GLU A 308 -20.99 55.90 -28.77
C GLU A 308 -22.19 56.29 -29.66
N LEU A 309 -23.28 55.52 -29.60
CA LEU A 309 -24.52 55.86 -30.31
C LEU A 309 -25.14 57.17 -29.79
N PHE A 310 -25.10 57.40 -28.48
CA PHE A 310 -25.57 58.64 -27.88
C PHE A 310 -24.75 59.84 -28.34
N ASP A 311 -23.42 59.76 -28.27
CA ASP A 311 -22.53 60.84 -28.72
C ASP A 311 -22.75 61.18 -30.20
N HIS A 312 -22.95 60.15 -31.04
CA HIS A 312 -23.28 60.33 -32.44
C HIS A 312 -24.62 61.04 -32.65
N ALA A 313 -25.67 60.62 -31.91
CA ALA A 313 -27.00 61.23 -32.00
C ALA A 313 -27.01 62.70 -31.53
N VAL A 314 -26.26 63.03 -30.47
CA VAL A 314 -26.08 64.41 -30.00
C VAL A 314 -25.35 65.26 -31.04
N ALA A 315 -24.26 64.74 -31.61
CA ALA A 315 -23.48 65.45 -32.63
C ALA A 315 -24.32 65.75 -33.88
N GLU A 316 -25.09 64.77 -34.37
CA GLU A 316 -26.00 64.93 -35.50
C GLU A 316 -27.10 65.96 -35.22
N ARG A 317 -27.73 65.90 -34.04
CA ARG A 317 -28.79 66.85 -33.67
C ARG A 317 -28.27 68.27 -33.53
N ARG A 318 -27.09 68.44 -32.93
CA ARG A 318 -26.44 69.76 -32.79
C ARG A 318 -26.08 70.37 -34.14
N ALA A 319 -25.57 69.55 -35.07
CA ALA A 319 -25.30 69.99 -36.44
C ALA A 319 -26.59 70.45 -37.16
N THR A 320 -27.70 69.75 -36.95
CA THR A 320 -29.01 70.12 -37.52
C THR A 320 -29.54 71.44 -36.94
N LEU A 321 -29.43 71.64 -35.62
CA LEU A 321 -29.86 72.88 -34.95
C LEU A 321 -29.01 74.10 -35.35
N LEU A 322 -27.70 73.91 -35.55
CA LEU A 322 -26.81 74.96 -36.04
C LEU A 322 -27.05 75.28 -37.53
N GLY A 323 -27.31 74.27 -38.36
CA GLY A 323 -27.64 74.44 -39.79
C GLY A 323 -28.99 75.13 -40.04
N GLY A 324 -30.00 74.87 -39.21
CA GLY A 324 -31.33 75.53 -39.31
C GLY A 324 -31.33 77.01 -38.90
N SER A 325 -30.33 77.47 -38.16
CA SER A 325 -30.22 78.87 -37.72
C SER A 325 -29.77 79.84 -38.83
N VAL A 326 -29.22 79.32 -39.94
CA VAL A 326 -28.71 80.13 -41.07
C VAL A 326 -29.81 80.53 -42.07
N GLU A 327 -30.90 79.78 -42.19
CA GLU A 327 -32.02 80.13 -43.09
C GLU A 327 -33.01 81.16 -42.50
N ALA A 328 -32.99 81.43 -41.19
CA ALA A 328 -34.00 82.25 -40.51
C ALA A 328 -33.71 83.77 -40.43
N ARG A 329 -32.62 84.29 -41.05
CA ARG A 329 -32.27 85.73 -41.02
C ARG A 329 -32.51 86.52 -42.30
N GLY A 330 -33.25 85.99 -43.27
CA GLY A 330 -33.75 86.72 -44.44
C GLY A 330 -35.26 86.97 -44.40
N SER A 331 -35.74 87.87 -43.53
CA SER A 331 -37.14 88.34 -43.57
C SER A 331 -37.32 89.42 -44.64
N GLY A 332 -38.31 89.25 -45.53
CA GLY A 332 -38.83 90.28 -46.46
C GLY A 332 -39.48 91.47 -45.73
N PRO A 333 -40.07 92.47 -46.42
CA PRO A 333 -41.53 92.40 -46.67
C PRO A 333 -41.97 93.18 -47.96
N THR A 334 -43.20 93.14 -48.50
CA THR A 334 -44.44 93.70 -47.91
C THR A 334 -45.64 93.47 -48.85
N ILE A 335 -46.76 93.02 -48.28
CA ILE A 335 -48.12 93.05 -48.84
C ILE A 335 -48.74 94.44 -48.58
N ALA A 336 -49.48 95.01 -49.54
CA ALA A 336 -50.91 95.38 -49.36
C ALA A 336 -51.47 96.25 -50.49
N SER A 337 -52.62 95.81 -51.00
CA SER A 337 -53.57 96.61 -51.76
C SER A 337 -54.38 97.54 -50.84
N ARG A 338 -54.84 98.68 -51.37
CA ARG A 338 -56.12 99.27 -50.96
C ARG A 338 -56.72 100.22 -52.02
N ARG A 339 -57.93 99.85 -52.43
CA ARG A 339 -59.05 100.62 -53.00
C ARG A 339 -58.96 101.17 -54.43
#